data_AF-A0A954GLL8-F1
#
_entry.id   AF-A0A954GLL8-F1
#
_cell.length_a   1.000
_cell.length_b   1.000
_cell.length_c   1.000
_cell.angle_alpha   90.00
_cell.angle_beta   90.00
_cell.angle_gamma   90.00
#
_symmetry.space_group_name_H-M   'P 1'
#
loop_
_entity.id
_entity.type
_entity.pdbx_description
1 polymer ?
#
loop_
_entity_poly.entity_id
_entity_poly.type
_entity_poly.pdbx_seq_one_letter_code
_entity_poly.pdbx_strand_id
1 'polypeptide(L)'
;MEFPLMNLLLFLFAVAGHATLWITLVNRLHARPWPEQWLRSLRHIHDAFLLGFPPILILGAGLMGPRLLLDGTWSEAFWLWHVLFGICWLGGIRLIYVAARHMLTRNPAQLLKEEAHFIDIAAEFGRRPIDEGPYQFMAKLPLNEQFLVQVTKKTFALKNLPAELDGLTIWHISDWHFSGTIERTFFERVVMEMNRKPADLVCFTGDLIDRMKCVDWLESTLGSIQASEARFFILGNHDWNKQPD
;
A
#
# COMPACT_ATOMS: atom_id res chain seq x y z
N MET A 1 21.13 35.40 -12.79
CA MET A 1 20.37 35.06 -11.57
C MET A 1 20.70 33.62 -11.23
N GLU A 2 21.36 33.39 -10.11
CA GLU A 2 21.56 32.03 -9.61
C GLU A 2 20.20 31.47 -9.17
N PHE A 3 19.83 30.30 -9.68
CA PHE A 3 18.62 29.63 -9.24
C PHE A 3 18.74 29.29 -7.75
N PRO A 4 17.72 29.57 -6.90
CA PRO A 4 17.84 29.39 -5.47
C PRO A 4 17.69 27.90 -5.09
N LEU A 5 18.72 27.11 -5.39
CA LEU A 5 18.73 25.66 -5.22
C LEU A 5 18.39 25.25 -3.78
N MET A 6 18.90 25.98 -2.79
CA MET A 6 18.57 25.75 -1.38
C MET A 6 17.07 25.91 -1.11
N ASN A 7 16.44 26.96 -1.64
CA ASN A 7 15.00 27.18 -1.47
C ASN A 7 14.21 26.08 -2.16
N LEU A 8 14.62 25.64 -3.36
CA LEU A 8 13.99 24.49 -4.02
C LEU A 8 14.07 23.23 -3.16
N LEU A 9 15.22 22.92 -2.58
CA LEU A 9 15.38 21.73 -1.72
C LEU A 9 14.50 21.82 -0.46
N LEU A 10 14.50 22.96 0.21
CA LEU A 10 13.62 23.22 1.36
C LEU A 10 12.14 23.11 1.00
N PHE A 11 11.78 23.53 -0.21
CA PHE A 11 10.44 23.45 -0.74
C PHE A 11 10.01 22.00 -1.01
N LEU A 12 10.85 21.23 -1.73
CA LEU A 12 10.61 19.80 -1.97
C LEU A 12 10.52 19.03 -0.65
N PHE A 13 11.35 19.36 0.33
CA PHE A 13 11.30 18.77 1.65
C PHE A 13 9.99 19.09 2.39
N ALA A 14 9.48 20.33 2.27
CA ALA A 14 8.18 20.69 2.81
C ALA A 14 7.03 19.92 2.13
N VAL A 15 7.06 19.77 0.81
CA VAL A 15 6.06 18.97 0.07
C VAL A 15 6.06 17.52 0.53
N ALA A 16 7.23 16.89 0.64
CA ALA A 16 7.38 15.53 1.14
C ALA A 16 6.90 15.39 2.61
N GLY A 17 7.20 16.40 3.43
CA GLY A 17 6.79 16.44 4.82
C GLY A 17 5.29 16.62 5.01
N HIS A 18 4.65 17.48 4.23
CA HIS A 18 3.18 17.60 4.18
C HIS A 18 2.53 16.25 3.83
N ALA A 19 3.00 15.59 2.79
CA ALA A 19 2.50 14.27 2.41
C ALA A 19 2.65 13.27 3.58
N THR A 20 3.79 13.28 4.26
CA THR A 20 4.04 12.41 5.42
C THR A 20 3.05 12.66 6.58
N LEU A 21 2.72 13.92 6.86
CA LEU A 21 1.76 14.29 7.89
C LEU A 21 0.35 13.80 7.56
N TRP A 22 -0.12 14.06 6.34
CA TRP A 22 -1.46 13.64 5.90
C TRP A 22 -1.59 12.11 5.81
N ILE A 23 -0.60 11.41 5.24
CA ILE A 23 -0.55 9.94 5.23
C ILE A 23 -0.59 9.38 6.65
N THR A 24 0.11 10.01 7.59
CA THR A 24 0.02 9.57 8.99
C THR A 24 -1.36 9.79 9.56
N LEU A 25 -1.94 10.96 9.32
CA LEU A 25 -3.24 11.32 9.87
C LEU A 25 -4.30 10.34 9.38
N VAL A 26 -4.38 10.09 8.07
CA VAL A 26 -5.36 9.14 7.52
C VAL A 26 -5.15 7.73 8.06
N ASN A 27 -3.90 7.24 8.14
CA ASN A 27 -3.61 5.92 8.71
C ASN A 27 -4.04 5.83 10.18
N ARG A 28 -3.89 6.91 10.97
CA ARG A 28 -4.30 6.93 12.37
C ARG A 28 -5.81 7.05 12.55
N LEU A 29 -6.51 7.70 11.62
CA LEU A 29 -7.96 7.78 11.61
C LEU A 29 -8.58 6.45 11.23
N HIS A 30 -8.05 5.76 10.21
CA HIS A 30 -8.51 4.43 9.79
C HIS A 30 -8.24 3.33 10.82
N ALA A 31 -7.27 3.51 11.71
CA ALA A 31 -7.04 2.60 12.84
C ALA A 31 -8.07 2.75 13.98
N ARG A 32 -8.98 3.73 13.92
CA ARG A 32 -10.04 3.92 14.92
C ARG A 32 -11.30 3.16 14.52
N PRO A 33 -12.10 2.69 15.49
CA PRO A 33 -13.36 1.99 15.22
C PRO A 33 -14.48 2.99 14.85
N TRP A 34 -14.27 3.75 13.78
CA TRP A 34 -15.22 4.74 13.28
C TRP A 34 -16.04 4.15 12.12
N PRO A 35 -17.28 4.61 11.91
CA PRO A 35 -18.09 4.09 10.82
C PRO A 35 -17.46 4.41 9.46
N GLU A 36 -17.51 3.44 8.53
CA GLU A 36 -16.85 3.52 7.23
C GLU A 36 -17.26 4.76 6.41
N GLN A 37 -18.52 5.19 6.50
CA GLN A 37 -18.99 6.40 5.83
C GLN A 37 -18.21 7.65 6.25
N TRP A 38 -17.91 7.80 7.54
CA TRP A 38 -17.12 8.92 8.05
C TRP A 38 -15.67 8.84 7.58
N LEU A 39 -15.08 7.65 7.61
CA LEU A 39 -13.72 7.43 7.12
C LEU A 39 -13.60 7.77 5.63
N ARG A 40 -14.59 7.39 4.81
CA ARG A 40 -14.65 7.74 3.38
C ARG A 40 -14.76 9.25 3.17
N SER A 41 -15.62 9.95 3.90
CA SER A 41 -15.72 11.42 3.81
C SER A 41 -14.42 12.11 4.20
N LEU A 42 -13.78 11.67 5.30
CA LEU A 42 -12.49 12.22 5.74
C LEU A 42 -11.38 11.94 4.72
N ARG A 43 -11.41 10.79 4.04
CA ARG A 43 -10.47 10.46 2.98
C ARG A 43 -10.56 11.43 1.79
N HIS A 44 -11.76 11.82 1.37
CA HIS A 44 -11.91 12.82 0.31
C HIS A 44 -11.30 14.19 0.68
N ILE A 45 -11.49 14.62 1.94
CA ILE A 45 -10.87 15.84 2.46
C ILE A 45 -9.35 15.69 2.45
N HIS A 46 -8.84 14.58 2.99
CA HIS A 46 -7.41 14.26 2.98
C HIS A 46 -6.82 14.32 1.57
N ASP A 47 -7.44 13.67 0.58
CA ASP A 47 -6.92 13.60 -0.79
C ASP A 47 -6.90 14.99 -1.45
N ALA A 48 -7.92 15.81 -1.20
CA ALA A 48 -7.96 17.19 -1.67
C ALA A 48 -6.83 18.05 -1.08
N PHE A 49 -6.55 17.93 0.22
CA PHE A 49 -5.44 18.65 0.86
C PHE A 49 -4.07 18.12 0.46
N LEU A 50 -3.92 16.80 0.28
CA LEU A 50 -2.68 16.19 -0.16
C LEU A 50 -2.27 16.72 -1.55
N LEU A 51 -3.22 16.79 -2.48
CA LEU A 51 -2.98 17.22 -3.86
C LEU A 51 -3.02 18.75 -4.05
N GLY A 52 -3.86 19.45 -3.29
CA GLY A 52 -4.03 20.90 -3.42
C GLY A 52 -2.92 21.71 -2.78
N PHE A 53 -2.23 21.17 -1.77
CA PHE A 53 -1.22 21.91 -1.03
C PHE A 53 0.05 22.25 -1.82
N PRO A 54 0.67 21.35 -2.61
CA PRO A 54 1.85 21.72 -3.38
C PRO A 54 1.62 22.89 -4.36
N PRO A 55 0.52 22.92 -5.17
CA PRO A 55 0.19 24.10 -5.97
C PRO A 55 0.01 25.38 -5.16
N ILE A 56 -0.64 25.31 -3.99
CA ILE A 56 -0.82 26.48 -3.10
C ILE A 56 0.54 27.00 -2.63
N LEU A 57 1.45 26.11 -2.21
CA LEU A 57 2.80 26.52 -1.84
C LEU A 57 3.54 27.14 -3.03
N ILE A 58 3.42 26.55 -4.23
CA ILE A 58 4.21 26.97 -5.40
C ILE A 58 3.74 28.35 -5.83
N LEU A 59 2.43 28.55 -5.98
CA LEU A 59 1.86 29.83 -6.38
C LEU A 59 2.01 30.87 -5.27
N GLY A 60 1.65 30.53 -4.04
CA GLY A 60 1.61 31.47 -2.92
C GLY A 60 2.99 31.86 -2.40
N ALA A 61 3.77 30.88 -1.94
CA ALA A 61 5.10 31.14 -1.36
C ALA A 61 6.21 31.19 -2.42
N GLY A 62 6.09 30.39 -3.47
CA GLY A 62 7.13 30.22 -4.48
C GLY A 62 7.18 31.33 -5.54
N LEU A 63 6.01 31.76 -6.06
CA LEU A 63 5.95 32.64 -7.25
C LEU A 63 5.33 34.03 -7.01
N MET A 64 4.28 34.15 -6.19
CA MET A 64 3.53 35.40 -6.03
C MET A 64 3.87 36.19 -4.76
N GLY A 65 4.00 35.52 -3.62
CA GLY A 65 4.24 36.16 -2.32
C GLY A 65 5.72 36.50 -2.11
N PRO A 66 6.46 35.82 -1.23
CA PRO A 66 7.89 36.05 -1.03
C PRO A 66 8.78 35.52 -2.17
N ARG A 67 8.20 35.02 -3.27
CA ARG A 67 8.93 34.62 -4.50
C ARG A 67 10.12 33.69 -4.23
N LEU A 68 10.00 32.76 -3.28
CA LEU A 68 11.10 31.93 -2.77
C LEU A 68 11.73 31.02 -3.82
N LEU A 69 11.02 30.71 -4.91
CA LEU A 69 11.54 29.89 -6.02
C LEU A 69 12.18 30.74 -7.14
N LEU A 70 12.18 32.06 -7.00
CA LEU A 70 12.74 33.00 -7.95
C LEU A 70 13.88 33.78 -7.29
N ASP A 71 13.59 34.98 -6.81
CA ASP A 71 14.54 36.00 -6.36
C ASP A 71 14.30 36.46 -4.91
N GLY A 72 13.23 36.02 -4.25
CA GLY A 72 12.87 36.52 -2.92
C GLY A 72 13.45 35.71 -1.76
N THR A 73 13.37 36.30 -0.57
CA THR A 73 14.05 35.82 0.64
C THR A 73 13.07 35.38 1.74
N TRP A 74 13.52 34.48 2.62
CA TRP A 74 12.69 34.00 3.74
C TRP A 74 12.33 35.10 4.74
N SER A 75 13.19 36.10 4.94
CA SER A 75 12.92 37.24 5.81
C SER A 75 11.73 38.10 5.37
N GLU A 76 11.42 38.10 4.07
CA GLU A 76 10.29 38.84 3.50
C GLU A 76 8.99 38.03 3.57
N ALA A 77 9.07 36.74 3.90
CA ALA A 77 7.91 35.87 3.97
C ALA A 77 7.03 36.21 5.18
N PHE A 78 5.73 36.37 4.93
CA PHE A 78 4.73 36.49 5.98
C PHE A 78 4.87 35.34 7.00
N TRP A 79 4.72 35.64 8.30
CA TRP A 79 4.97 34.68 9.38
C TRP A 79 4.22 33.36 9.24
N LEU A 80 3.02 33.39 8.63
CA LEU A 80 2.23 32.18 8.41
C LEU A 80 2.93 31.19 7.49
N TRP A 81 3.73 31.65 6.51
CA TRP A 81 4.56 30.77 5.69
C TRP A 81 5.61 30.06 6.54
N HIS A 82 6.28 30.77 7.44
CA HIS A 82 7.26 30.16 8.34
C HIS A 82 6.63 29.06 9.20
N VAL A 83 5.43 29.30 9.74
CA VAL A 83 4.69 28.29 10.52
C VAL A 83 4.31 27.09 9.65
N LEU A 84 3.77 27.32 8.45
CA LEU A 84 3.38 26.26 7.53
C LEU A 84 4.59 25.41 7.09
N PHE A 85 5.68 26.04 6.66
CA PHE A 85 6.92 25.36 6.29
C PHE A 85 7.53 24.63 7.49
N GLY A 86 7.52 25.24 8.68
CA GLY A 86 8.00 24.61 9.91
C GLY A 86 7.25 23.32 10.23
N ILE A 87 5.91 23.33 10.18
CA ILE A 87 5.08 22.12 10.36
C ILE A 87 5.43 21.07 9.30
N CYS A 88 5.52 21.47 8.04
CA CYS A 88 5.85 20.55 6.96
C CYS A 88 7.24 19.93 7.14
N TRP A 89 8.25 20.72 7.51
CA TRP A 89 9.60 20.22 7.77
C TRP A 89 9.66 19.27 8.97
N LEU A 90 8.85 19.45 10.01
CA LEU A 90 8.70 18.43 11.07
C LEU A 90 8.18 17.09 10.50
N GLY A 91 7.25 17.16 9.55
CA GLY A 91 6.81 16.00 8.76
C GLY A 91 7.96 15.36 7.97
N GLY A 92 8.80 16.18 7.32
CA GLY A 92 9.96 15.71 6.56
C GLY A 92 11.04 15.07 7.45
N ILE A 93 11.32 15.65 8.62
CA ILE A 93 12.24 15.07 9.62
C ILE A 93 11.71 13.70 10.07
N ARG A 94 10.40 13.60 10.28
CA ARG A 94 9.77 12.33 10.61
C ARG A 94 9.87 11.30 9.48
N LEU A 95 9.76 11.72 8.22
CA LEU A 95 10.00 10.84 7.07
C LEU A 95 11.42 10.28 7.09
N ILE A 96 12.43 11.13 7.29
CA ILE A 96 13.83 10.71 7.41
C ILE A 96 14.01 9.73 8.56
N TYR A 97 13.44 10.03 9.73
CA TYR A 97 13.50 9.13 10.89
C TYR A 97 12.87 7.76 10.60
N VAL A 98 11.68 7.72 9.98
CA VAL A 98 10.99 6.47 9.65
C VAL A 98 11.76 5.68 8.60
N ALA A 99 12.27 6.35 7.55
CA ALA A 99 13.08 5.71 6.52
C ALA A 99 14.38 5.13 7.10
N ALA A 100 15.11 5.91 7.89
CA ALA A 100 16.32 5.46 8.57
C ALA A 100 16.01 4.28 9.51
N ARG A 101 14.95 4.38 10.32
CA ARG A 101 14.52 3.27 11.18
C ARG A 101 14.22 2.03 10.37
N HIS A 102 13.49 2.14 9.25
CA HIS A 102 13.17 1.00 8.39
C HIS A 102 14.43 0.35 7.82
N MET A 103 15.36 1.15 7.27
CA MET A 103 16.63 0.65 6.72
C MET A 103 17.53 0.01 7.78
N LEU A 104 17.45 0.47 9.03
CA LEU A 104 18.21 -0.07 10.16
C LEU A 104 17.49 -1.23 10.87
N THR A 105 16.23 -1.49 10.55
CA THR A 105 15.46 -2.57 11.19
C THR A 105 16.03 -3.90 10.71
N ARG A 106 16.56 -4.69 11.65
CA ARG A 106 17.06 -6.02 11.36
C ARG A 106 15.90 -7.00 11.28
N ASN A 107 16.07 -8.00 10.43
CA ASN A 107 15.18 -9.15 10.42
C ASN A 107 15.12 -9.81 11.81
N PRO A 108 13.97 -10.38 12.19
CA PRO A 108 13.85 -11.11 13.45
C PRO A 108 14.89 -12.24 13.50
N ALA A 109 15.49 -12.47 14.67
CA ALA A 109 16.54 -13.50 14.83
C ALA A 109 16.08 -14.92 14.46
N GLN A 110 14.76 -15.14 14.46
CA GLN A 110 14.11 -16.37 14.07
C GLN A 110 14.11 -16.59 12.56
N LEU A 111 14.20 -15.54 11.74
CA LEU A 111 14.23 -15.66 10.29
C LEU A 111 15.62 -16.13 9.84
N LEU A 112 15.71 -17.39 9.40
CA LEU A 112 16.96 -17.99 8.94
C LEU A 112 17.25 -17.67 7.48
N LYS A 113 16.20 -17.68 6.64
CA LYS A 113 16.31 -17.56 5.20
C LYS A 113 15.10 -16.85 4.62
N GLU A 114 15.34 -16.00 3.63
CA GLU A 114 14.31 -15.37 2.83
C GLU A 114 14.69 -15.47 1.36
N GLU A 115 13.77 -15.97 0.54
CA GLU A 115 13.90 -16.07 -0.91
C GLU A 115 12.67 -15.44 -1.55
N ALA A 116 12.86 -14.54 -2.49
CA ALA A 116 11.79 -13.90 -3.23
C ALA A 116 12.03 -14.05 -4.74
N HIS A 117 10.95 -14.29 -5.47
CA HIS A 117 10.95 -14.20 -6.93
C HIS A 117 9.67 -13.49 -7.39
N PHE A 118 9.74 -12.93 -8.59
CA PHE A 118 8.65 -12.17 -9.17
C PHE A 118 8.05 -12.92 -10.35
N ILE A 119 6.74 -12.76 -10.53
CA ILE A 119 5.95 -13.34 -11.60
C ILE A 119 5.18 -12.18 -12.24
N ASP A 120 5.55 -11.83 -13.48
CA ASP A 120 4.86 -10.79 -14.24
C ASP A 120 3.69 -11.41 -15.01
N ILE A 121 2.51 -11.41 -14.39
CA ILE A 121 1.32 -12.02 -14.98
C ILE A 121 0.86 -11.25 -16.22
N ALA A 122 1.09 -9.93 -16.27
CA ALA A 122 0.73 -9.14 -17.44
C ALA A 122 1.63 -9.47 -18.64
N ALA A 123 2.93 -9.70 -18.41
CA ALA A 123 3.85 -10.17 -19.43
C ALA A 123 3.49 -11.58 -19.92
N GLU A 124 3.15 -12.51 -19.02
CA GLU A 124 2.72 -13.86 -19.40
C GLU A 124 1.45 -13.86 -20.27
N PHE A 125 0.48 -13.01 -19.95
CA PHE A 125 -0.76 -12.89 -20.72
C PHE A 125 -0.60 -12.05 -21.99
N GLY A 126 0.53 -11.36 -22.17
CA GLY A 126 0.72 -10.38 -23.24
C GLY A 126 -0.20 -9.15 -23.12
N ARG A 127 -0.90 -8.99 -21.99
CA ARG A 127 -1.84 -7.90 -21.71
C ARG A 127 -2.03 -7.76 -20.20
N ARG A 128 -2.46 -6.57 -19.78
CA ARG A 128 -2.90 -6.33 -18.40
C ARG A 128 -4.28 -6.98 -18.18
N PRO A 129 -4.45 -7.90 -17.20
CA PRO A 129 -5.74 -8.51 -16.90
C PRO A 129 -6.64 -7.55 -16.11
N ILE A 130 -7.30 -6.62 -16.83
CA ILE A 130 -8.14 -5.55 -16.26
C ILE A 130 -9.59 -5.75 -16.70
N ASP A 131 -10.50 -5.74 -15.73
CA ASP A 131 -11.95 -5.86 -15.92
C ASP A 131 -12.66 -4.53 -15.54
N GLU A 132 -13.98 -4.47 -15.73
CA GLU A 132 -14.81 -3.26 -15.64
C GLU A 132 -15.12 -2.81 -14.19
N GLY A 133 -14.21 -3.08 -13.27
CA GLY A 133 -14.34 -2.70 -11.86
C GLY A 133 -14.06 -1.22 -11.60
N PRO A 134 -14.29 -0.78 -10.35
CA PRO A 134 -14.00 0.59 -9.92
C PRO A 134 -12.54 0.97 -10.18
N TYR A 135 -12.31 2.23 -10.57
CA TYR A 135 -10.98 2.80 -10.73
C TYR A 135 -10.05 2.03 -11.71
N GLN A 136 -10.60 1.24 -12.64
CA GLN A 136 -9.81 0.48 -13.64
C GLN A 136 -8.86 1.32 -14.50
N PHE A 137 -9.04 2.64 -14.58
CA PHE A 137 -8.07 3.51 -15.26
C PHE A 137 -6.74 3.60 -14.51
N MET A 138 -6.74 3.53 -13.16
CA MET A 138 -5.52 3.57 -12.35
C MET A 138 -4.66 2.33 -12.61
N ALA A 139 -5.31 1.19 -12.84
CA ALA A 139 -4.68 -0.05 -13.28
C ALA A 139 -3.94 0.06 -14.63
N LYS A 140 -4.30 1.05 -15.46
CA LYS A 140 -3.68 1.30 -16.78
C LYS A 140 -2.52 2.28 -16.73
N LEU A 141 -2.28 2.96 -15.60
CA LEU A 141 -1.20 3.93 -15.49
C LEU A 141 0.17 3.28 -15.71
N PRO A 142 1.13 4.01 -16.32
CA PRO A 142 2.51 3.54 -16.43
C PRO A 142 3.11 3.34 -15.03
N LEU A 143 4.09 2.43 -14.92
CA LEU A 143 4.76 2.07 -13.66
C LEU A 143 3.85 1.43 -12.58
N ASN A 144 2.62 1.06 -12.93
CA ASN A 144 1.77 0.30 -12.04
C ASN A 144 2.23 -1.18 -11.99
N GLU A 145 2.64 -1.63 -10.80
CA GLU A 145 3.18 -2.97 -10.53
C GLU A 145 2.14 -3.97 -10.01
N GLN A 146 0.84 -3.64 -10.01
CA GLN A 146 -0.21 -4.51 -9.45
C GLN A 146 -0.28 -5.93 -10.07
N PHE A 147 0.31 -6.13 -11.25
CA PHE A 147 0.37 -7.43 -11.93
C PHE A 147 1.70 -8.18 -11.73
N LEU A 148 2.64 -7.55 -11.03
CA LEU A 148 3.91 -8.14 -10.66
C LEU A 148 3.76 -8.81 -9.29
N VAL A 149 3.56 -10.13 -9.30
CA VAL A 149 3.34 -10.91 -8.09
C VAL A 149 4.68 -11.32 -7.51
N GLN A 150 4.96 -10.89 -6.27
CA GLN A 150 6.13 -11.35 -5.53
C GLN A 150 5.77 -12.57 -4.67
N VAL A 151 6.39 -13.70 -4.94
CA VAL A 151 6.26 -14.90 -4.12
C VAL A 151 7.48 -14.98 -3.20
N THR A 152 7.24 -14.87 -1.89
CA THR A 152 8.29 -14.83 -0.86
C THR A 152 8.23 -16.05 0.05
N LYS A 153 9.30 -16.84 0.10
CA LYS A 153 9.48 -17.95 1.04
C LYS A 153 10.35 -17.50 2.20
N LYS A 154 9.84 -17.66 3.43
CA LYS A 154 10.56 -17.36 4.67
C LYS A 154 10.70 -18.62 5.51
N THR A 155 11.90 -18.91 5.98
CA THR A 155 12.18 -20.03 6.89
C THR A 155 12.47 -19.50 8.28
N PHE A 156 11.71 -19.98 9.26
CA PHE A 156 11.83 -19.56 10.65
C PHE A 156 12.31 -20.70 11.55
N ALA A 157 13.22 -20.41 12.48
CA ALA A 157 13.54 -21.27 13.60
C ALA A 157 12.89 -20.73 14.88
N LEU A 158 12.00 -21.53 15.46
CA LEU A 158 11.26 -21.18 16.66
C LEU A 158 11.72 -22.10 17.81
N LYS A 159 12.30 -21.51 18.86
CA LYS A 159 12.96 -22.24 19.95
C LYS A 159 12.07 -23.27 20.66
N ASN A 160 10.76 -22.99 20.75
CA ASN A 160 9.80 -23.80 21.49
C ASN A 160 8.73 -24.40 20.55
N LEU A 161 9.06 -24.62 19.28
CA LEU A 161 8.15 -25.29 18.35
C LEU A 161 8.08 -26.78 18.70
N PRO A 162 6.88 -27.37 18.88
CA PRO A 162 6.72 -28.81 18.98
C PRO A 162 7.39 -29.53 17.80
N ALA A 163 8.03 -30.67 18.06
CA ALA A 163 8.80 -31.40 17.05
C ALA A 163 7.92 -31.87 15.88
N GLU A 164 6.64 -32.11 16.14
CA GLU A 164 5.63 -32.52 15.15
C GLU A 164 5.31 -31.41 14.13
N LEU A 165 5.65 -30.15 14.44
CA LEU A 165 5.45 -29.01 13.56
C LEU A 165 6.75 -28.60 12.84
N ASP A 166 7.88 -29.28 13.09
CA ASP A 166 9.11 -29.01 12.37
C ASP A 166 8.95 -29.35 10.88
N GLY A 167 9.32 -28.40 10.02
CA GLY A 167 9.09 -28.51 8.58
C GLY A 167 7.69 -28.14 8.09
N LEU A 168 6.74 -27.80 8.98
CA LEU A 168 5.41 -27.32 8.58
C LEU A 168 5.50 -26.13 7.64
N THR A 169 4.79 -26.20 6.51
CA THR A 169 4.73 -25.14 5.51
C THR A 169 3.37 -24.46 5.47
N ILE A 170 3.37 -23.14 5.30
CA ILE A 170 2.16 -22.33 5.28
C ILE A 170 2.19 -21.39 4.08
N TRP A 171 1.17 -21.47 3.24
CA TRP A 171 0.81 -20.38 2.35
C TRP A 171 -0.02 -19.37 3.12
N HIS A 172 0.46 -18.13 3.22
CA HIS A 172 -0.25 -17.02 3.85
C HIS A 172 -0.58 -15.96 2.82
N ILE A 173 -1.87 -15.66 2.66
CA ILE A 173 -2.39 -14.70 1.69
C ILE A 173 -3.46 -13.84 2.37
N SER A 174 -3.66 -12.62 1.88
CA SER A 174 -4.73 -11.72 2.33
C SER A 174 -5.04 -10.69 1.24
N ASP A 175 -6.09 -9.89 1.45
CA ASP A 175 -6.36 -8.64 0.73
C ASP A 175 -6.45 -8.80 -0.81
N TRP A 176 -7.06 -9.87 -1.30
CA TRP A 176 -7.27 -10.04 -2.74
C TRP A 176 -8.31 -9.09 -3.31
N HIS A 177 -9.22 -8.59 -2.47
CA HIS A 177 -10.20 -7.56 -2.83
C HIS A 177 -10.84 -7.80 -4.20
N PHE A 178 -11.62 -8.87 -4.32
CA PHE A 178 -12.43 -9.18 -5.49
C PHE A 178 -13.41 -8.04 -5.77
N SER A 179 -12.92 -7.07 -6.53
CA SER A 179 -13.55 -5.79 -6.85
C SER A 179 -14.04 -5.74 -8.30
N GLY A 180 -13.67 -6.75 -9.09
CA GLY A 180 -13.91 -6.78 -10.53
C GLY A 180 -13.00 -5.86 -11.34
N THR A 181 -11.96 -5.27 -10.73
CA THR A 181 -10.98 -4.41 -11.44
C THR A 181 -9.84 -5.22 -12.02
N ILE A 182 -9.37 -6.21 -11.26
CA ILE A 182 -8.43 -7.23 -11.73
C ILE A 182 -9.27 -8.43 -12.17
N GLU A 183 -8.99 -8.98 -13.35
CA GLU A 183 -9.72 -10.12 -13.89
C GLU A 183 -9.56 -11.37 -13.01
N ARG A 184 -10.58 -12.22 -12.98
CA ARG A 184 -10.54 -13.55 -12.32
C ARG A 184 -9.31 -14.38 -12.72
N THR A 185 -8.92 -14.32 -13.99
CA THR A 185 -7.79 -15.06 -14.57
C THR A 185 -6.45 -14.76 -13.90
N PHE A 186 -6.25 -13.55 -13.38
CA PHE A 186 -5.08 -13.19 -12.59
C PHE A 186 -5.01 -14.03 -11.30
N PHE A 187 -6.12 -14.12 -10.56
CA PHE A 187 -6.19 -14.88 -9.31
C PHE A 187 -6.07 -16.38 -9.56
N GLU A 188 -6.73 -16.90 -10.60
CA GLU A 188 -6.56 -18.29 -11.04
C GLU A 188 -5.09 -18.62 -11.34
N ARG A 189 -4.38 -17.68 -11.98
CA ARG A 189 -2.95 -17.83 -12.29
C ARG A 189 -2.07 -17.84 -11.04
N VAL A 190 -2.38 -17.00 -10.05
CA VAL A 190 -1.71 -17.01 -8.74
C VAL A 190 -1.94 -18.33 -8.01
N VAL A 191 -3.18 -18.82 -7.96
CA VAL A 191 -3.49 -20.14 -7.35
C VAL A 191 -2.74 -21.27 -8.06
N MET A 192 -2.63 -21.20 -9.39
CA MET A 192 -1.84 -22.17 -10.15
C MET A 192 -0.36 -22.19 -9.71
N GLU A 193 0.26 -21.03 -9.45
CA GLU A 193 1.63 -20.99 -8.92
C GLU A 193 1.74 -21.63 -7.54
N MET A 194 0.79 -21.34 -6.67
CA MET A 194 0.76 -21.92 -5.33
C MET A 194 0.64 -23.44 -5.39
N ASN A 195 -0.21 -23.96 -6.27
CA ASN A 195 -0.42 -25.39 -6.45
C ASN A 195 0.80 -26.11 -7.07
N ARG A 196 1.77 -25.41 -7.69
CA ARG A 196 3.05 -26.02 -8.10
C ARG A 196 3.94 -26.42 -6.92
N LYS A 197 3.74 -25.77 -5.76
CA LYS A 197 4.42 -26.07 -4.50
C LYS A 197 3.37 -26.05 -3.38
N PRO A 198 2.54 -27.11 -3.26
CA PRO A 198 1.53 -27.19 -2.22
C PRO A 198 2.17 -27.04 -0.84
N ALA A 199 1.44 -26.43 0.09
CA ALA A 199 1.83 -26.30 1.48
C ALA A 199 0.94 -27.19 2.37
N ASP A 200 1.35 -27.38 3.62
CA ASP A 200 0.54 -28.11 4.59
C ASP A 200 -0.74 -27.36 4.94
N LEU A 201 -0.58 -26.05 5.17
CA LEU A 201 -1.67 -25.15 5.47
C LEU A 201 -1.76 -24.03 4.43
N VAL A 202 -2.99 -23.67 4.11
CA VAL A 202 -3.30 -22.40 3.43
C VAL A 202 -4.10 -21.54 4.39
N CYS A 203 -3.60 -20.35 4.69
CA CYS A 203 -4.26 -19.37 5.54
C CYS A 203 -4.55 -18.11 4.72
N PHE A 204 -5.84 -17.87 4.45
CA PHE A 204 -6.30 -16.63 3.84
C PHE A 204 -6.87 -15.71 4.93
N THR A 205 -6.22 -14.57 5.19
CA THR A 205 -6.44 -13.77 6.41
C THR A 205 -7.24 -12.49 6.22
N GLY A 206 -8.21 -12.54 5.31
CA GLY A 206 -9.27 -11.54 5.17
C GLY A 206 -9.16 -10.64 3.95
N ASP A 207 -10.20 -9.85 3.77
CA ASP A 207 -10.39 -8.88 2.68
C ASP A 207 -10.36 -9.54 1.30
N LEU A 208 -11.22 -10.55 1.16
CA LEU A 208 -11.38 -11.33 -0.07
C LEU A 208 -12.38 -10.70 -1.04
N ILE A 209 -13.58 -10.31 -0.59
CA ILE A 209 -14.68 -9.87 -1.48
C ILE A 209 -15.03 -8.40 -1.25
N ASP A 210 -14.74 -7.56 -2.25
CA ASP A 210 -15.22 -6.18 -2.28
C ASP A 210 -16.61 -6.07 -2.92
N ARG A 211 -16.89 -6.87 -3.95
CA ARG A 211 -18.17 -6.86 -4.67
C ARG A 211 -18.73 -8.26 -4.81
N MET A 212 -19.99 -8.44 -4.40
CA MET A 212 -20.68 -9.73 -4.46
C MET A 212 -20.83 -10.32 -5.87
N LYS A 213 -20.77 -9.49 -6.92
CA LYS A 213 -20.71 -9.96 -8.31
C LYS A 213 -19.50 -10.86 -8.63
N CYS A 214 -18.50 -10.92 -7.75
CA CYS A 214 -17.30 -11.72 -7.91
C CYS A 214 -17.32 -12.97 -7.00
N VAL A 215 -18.43 -13.27 -6.32
CA VAL A 215 -18.53 -14.42 -5.41
C VAL A 215 -18.40 -15.76 -6.15
N ASP A 216 -18.83 -15.82 -7.40
CA ASP A 216 -18.71 -16.98 -8.28
C ASP A 216 -17.25 -17.28 -8.67
N TRP A 217 -16.32 -16.36 -8.40
CA TRP A 217 -14.90 -16.59 -8.64
C TRP A 217 -14.26 -17.52 -7.60
N LEU A 218 -14.92 -17.72 -6.45
CA LEU A 218 -14.38 -18.50 -5.36
C LEU A 218 -14.05 -19.93 -5.78
N GLU A 219 -14.92 -20.57 -6.58
CA GLU A 219 -14.73 -21.97 -6.98
C GLU A 219 -13.46 -22.18 -7.80
N SER A 220 -13.23 -21.35 -8.82
CA SER A 220 -12.04 -21.48 -9.68
C SER A 220 -10.76 -20.94 -9.04
N THR A 221 -10.88 -20.07 -8.03
CA THR A 221 -9.75 -19.47 -7.32
C THR A 221 -9.48 -20.20 -6.00
N LEU A 222 -9.92 -19.68 -4.85
CA LEU A 222 -9.63 -20.28 -3.53
C LEU A 222 -10.15 -21.71 -3.40
N GLY A 223 -11.22 -22.07 -4.09
CA GLY A 223 -11.77 -23.42 -4.11
C GLY A 223 -10.83 -24.46 -4.72
N SER A 224 -9.96 -24.03 -5.65
CA SER A 224 -9.00 -24.90 -6.33
C SER A 224 -7.62 -24.96 -5.65
N ILE A 225 -7.42 -24.23 -4.55
CA ILE A 225 -6.15 -24.23 -3.83
C ILE A 225 -5.92 -25.56 -3.10
N GLN A 226 -4.70 -26.09 -3.21
CA GLN A 226 -4.29 -27.34 -2.60
C GLN A 226 -3.55 -27.11 -1.29
N ALA A 227 -3.94 -27.89 -0.28
CA ALA A 227 -3.24 -28.01 1.01
C ALA A 227 -3.32 -29.46 1.47
N SER A 228 -2.24 -30.01 2.03
CA SER A 228 -2.25 -31.41 2.53
C SER A 228 -3.07 -31.58 3.81
N GLU A 229 -3.10 -30.57 4.69
CA GLU A 229 -3.73 -30.70 6.00
C GLU A 229 -5.00 -29.85 6.13
N ALA A 230 -4.92 -28.54 5.90
CA ALA A 230 -6.07 -27.66 6.10
C ALA A 230 -6.03 -26.35 5.30
N ARG A 231 -7.23 -25.79 5.10
CA ARG A 231 -7.45 -24.48 4.49
C ARG A 231 -8.26 -23.64 5.48
N PHE A 232 -7.71 -22.49 5.87
CA PHE A 232 -8.33 -21.54 6.79
C PHE A 232 -8.68 -20.24 6.07
N PHE A 233 -9.87 -19.72 6.36
CA PHE A 233 -10.29 -18.39 5.93
C PHE A 233 -10.73 -17.61 7.17
N ILE A 234 -10.16 -16.42 7.36
CA ILE A 234 -10.51 -15.49 8.43
C ILE A 234 -11.17 -14.29 7.78
N LEU A 235 -12.34 -13.88 8.27
CA LEU A 235 -13.07 -12.73 7.73
C LEU A 235 -12.34 -11.42 8.02
N GLY A 236 -12.14 -10.62 6.97
CA GLY A 236 -11.69 -9.24 7.07
C GLY A 236 -12.84 -8.24 7.19
N ASN A 237 -12.51 -6.95 7.32
CA ASN A 237 -13.50 -5.89 7.41
C ASN A 237 -14.23 -5.61 6.08
N HIS A 238 -13.68 -6.06 4.95
CA HIS A 238 -14.39 -6.05 3.67
C HIS A 238 -15.35 -7.24 3.53
N ASP A 239 -15.15 -8.32 4.27
CA ASP A 239 -15.95 -9.55 4.15
C ASP A 239 -17.16 -9.59 5.09
N TRP A 240 -17.01 -9.16 6.35
CA TRP A 240 -18.00 -9.42 7.42
C TRP A 240 -19.40 -8.84 7.19
N ASN A 241 -19.52 -7.78 6.39
CA ASN A 241 -20.80 -7.13 6.09
C ASN A 241 -21.40 -7.56 4.74
N LYS A 242 -20.77 -8.52 4.06
CA LYS A 242 -21.25 -9.03 2.78
C LYS A 242 -22.28 -10.12 3.01
N GLN A 243 -23.42 -9.99 2.34
CA GLN A 243 -24.46 -11.02 2.32
C GLN A 243 -24.63 -11.47 0.86
N PRO A 244 -24.68 -12.78 0.58
CA PRO A 244 -25.12 -13.27 -0.72
C PRO A 244 -26.57 -12.86 -0.94
N ASP A 245 -26.87 -12.41 -2.16
CA ASP A 245 -28.22 -12.09 -2.61
C ASP A 245 -29.13 -13.35 -2.60
#